data_AF-A0A2H0ESD4-F1
#
_entry.id   AF-A0A2H0ESD4-F1
#
_cell.length_a   1.000
_cell.length_b   1.000
_cell.length_c   1.000
_cell.angle_alpha   90.00
_cell.angle_beta   90.00
_cell.angle_gamma   90.00
#
_symmetry.space_group_name_H-M   'P 1'
#
loop_
_entity.id
_entity.type
_entity.pdbx_description
1 polymer ?
#
loop_
_entity_poly.entity_id
_entity_poly.type
_entity_poly.pdbx_seq_one_letter_code
_entity_poly.pdbx_strand_id
1 'polypeptide(L)'
;MSDILIVDDEEDIRALIADILRDEGHETREASDADGALAQVALASPALIILDIWLQGSRMDGIEVLKAVKRDNADIPVVIISGHGNIEIAVAAIKQGAYDFVEKPFNTDQLLVVVGRAIEANRLRRENAALRAREAAEAEMIGGSTAITALNTRIHRVAKTQSRVLLSGPPGSG
;
A
#
# COMPACT_ATOMS: atom_id res chain seq x y z
N MET A 1 9.47 3.38 13.35
CA MET A 1 9.18 4.77 12.97
C MET A 1 8.64 4.74 11.55
N SER A 2 7.39 5.17 11.36
CA SER A 2 6.72 5.16 10.07
C SER A 2 6.15 6.55 9.84
N ASP A 3 6.32 7.08 8.63
CA ASP A 3 5.78 8.37 8.20
C ASP A 3 4.31 8.22 7.79
N ILE A 4 3.43 8.99 8.43
CA ILE A 4 1.98 8.92 8.26
C ILE A 4 1.48 10.29 7.79
N LEU A 5 0.75 10.31 6.67
CA LEU A 5 0.09 11.51 6.16
C LEU A 5 -1.34 11.57 6.69
N ILE A 6 -1.70 12.69 7.32
CA ILE A 6 -3.04 12.96 7.86
C ILE A 6 -3.70 14.02 6.98
N VAL A 7 -4.88 13.73 6.46
CA VAL A 7 -5.64 14.59 5.55
C VAL A 7 -7.05 14.78 6.10
N ASP A 8 -7.34 15.96 6.59
CA ASP A 8 -8.62 16.34 7.18
C ASP A 8 -8.73 17.86 7.08
N ASP A 9 -9.91 18.44 6.83
CA ASP A 9 -10.09 19.89 6.74
C ASP A 9 -10.10 20.55 8.14
N GLU A 10 -10.46 19.80 9.18
CA GLU A 10 -10.52 20.27 10.56
C GLU A 10 -9.13 20.26 11.23
N GLU A 11 -8.60 21.44 11.58
CA GLU A 11 -7.27 21.56 12.22
C GLU A 11 -7.18 20.83 13.56
N ASP A 12 -8.23 20.93 14.38
CA ASP A 12 -8.27 20.27 15.69
C ASP A 12 -8.18 18.73 15.55
N ILE A 13 -8.80 18.15 14.51
CA ILE A 13 -8.75 16.71 14.26
C ILE A 13 -7.37 16.30 13.75
N ARG A 14 -6.77 17.06 12.82
CA ARG A 14 -5.40 16.80 12.34
C ARG A 14 -4.41 16.83 13.50
N ALA A 15 -4.47 17.85 14.34
CA ALA A 15 -3.59 17.99 15.51
C ALA A 15 -3.78 16.84 16.50
N LEU A 16 -5.03 16.48 16.82
CA LEU A 16 -5.34 15.36 17.71
C LEU A 16 -4.74 14.03 17.22
N ILE A 17 -4.97 13.70 15.94
CA ILE A 17 -4.44 12.48 15.33
C ILE A 17 -2.91 12.53 15.30
N ALA A 18 -2.35 13.69 14.97
CA ALA A 18 -0.91 13.87 14.90
C ALA A 18 -0.25 13.65 16.26
N ASP A 19 -0.82 14.18 17.33
CA ASP A 19 -0.29 14.02 18.69
C ASP A 19 -0.37 12.56 19.15
N ILE A 20 -1.51 11.89 18.95
CA ILE A 20 -1.67 10.46 19.24
C ILE A 20 -0.59 9.62 18.56
N LEU A 21 -0.33 9.88 17.27
CA LEU A 21 0.63 9.11 16.49
C LEU A 21 2.08 9.44 16.86
N ARG A 22 2.38 10.69 17.19
CA ARG A 22 3.70 11.12 17.65
C ARG A 22 4.05 10.50 19.01
N ASP A 23 3.08 10.36 19.92
CA ASP A 23 3.27 9.71 21.21
C ASP A 23 3.67 8.23 21.07
N GLU A 24 3.18 7.55 20.02
CA GLU A 24 3.58 6.19 19.64
C GLU A 24 4.89 6.14 18.82
N GLY A 25 5.54 7.29 18.60
CA GLY A 25 6.82 7.39 17.89
C GLY A 25 6.70 7.32 16.38
N HIS A 26 5.56 7.71 15.80
CA HIS A 26 5.41 7.91 14.36
C HIS A 26 5.77 9.35 13.95
N GLU A 27 6.23 9.50 12.71
CA GLU A 27 6.37 10.82 12.09
C GLU A 27 5.05 11.16 11.39
N THR A 28 4.60 12.40 11.52
CA THR A 28 3.32 12.83 10.95
C THR A 28 3.50 14.02 10.03
N ARG A 29 2.84 13.94 8.88
CA ARG A 29 2.68 15.04 7.93
C ARG A 29 1.19 15.35 7.82
N GLU A 30 0.87 16.61 7.62
CA GLU A 30 -0.51 17.08 7.65
C GLU A 30 -0.85 17.80 6.35
N ALA A 31 -2.08 17.62 5.87
CA ALA A 31 -2.66 18.36 4.76
C ALA A 31 -4.12 18.69 5.06
N SER A 32 -4.55 19.90 4.71
CA SER A 32 -5.92 20.37 4.92
C SER A 32 -6.86 20.15 3.72
N ASP A 33 -6.31 19.79 2.56
CA ASP A 33 -7.06 19.66 1.31
C ASP A 33 -6.46 18.58 0.39
N ALA A 34 -7.17 18.28 -0.71
CA ALA A 34 -6.74 17.28 -1.68
C ALA A 34 -5.42 17.62 -2.38
N ASP A 35 -5.22 18.89 -2.76
CA ASP A 35 -4.04 19.30 -3.52
C ASP A 35 -2.78 19.19 -2.65
N GLY A 36 -2.86 19.62 -1.39
CA GLY A 36 -1.84 19.43 -0.37
C GLY A 36 -1.56 17.96 -0.08
N ALA A 37 -2.61 17.13 0.02
CA ALA A 37 -2.44 15.69 0.20
C ALA A 37 -1.68 15.05 -0.96
N LEU A 38 -2.06 15.34 -2.21
CA LEU A 38 -1.40 14.81 -3.40
C LEU A 38 0.04 15.34 -3.53
N ALA A 39 0.29 16.60 -3.20
CA ALA A 39 1.63 17.17 -3.17
C ALA A 39 2.53 16.48 -2.14
N GLN A 40 2.01 16.19 -0.94
CA GLN A 40 2.74 15.46 0.09
C GLN A 40 3.05 14.01 -0.34
N VAL A 41 2.10 13.32 -0.97
CA VAL A 41 2.31 11.98 -1.52
C VAL A 41 3.36 11.99 -2.63
N ALA A 42 3.36 13.02 -3.48
CA ALA A 42 4.34 13.17 -4.56
C ALA A 42 5.74 13.51 -4.06
N LEU A 43 5.86 14.26 -2.96
CA LEU A 43 7.15 14.58 -2.34
C LEU A 43 7.82 13.33 -1.77
N ALA A 44 7.07 12.52 -1.03
CA ALA A 44 7.53 11.26 -0.46
C ALA A 44 6.34 10.35 -0.19
N SER A 45 6.43 9.09 -0.61
CA SER A 45 5.40 8.08 -0.36
C SER A 45 5.28 7.77 1.14
N PRO A 46 4.17 8.14 1.80
CA PRO A 46 3.97 7.79 3.21
C PRO A 46 3.77 6.28 3.39
N ALA A 47 4.04 5.79 4.60
CA ALA A 47 3.76 4.41 4.99
C ALA A 47 2.25 4.17 5.18
N LEU A 48 1.49 5.22 5.51
CA LEU A 48 0.05 5.19 5.69
C LEU A 48 -0.53 6.58 5.41
N ILE A 49 -1.73 6.62 4.82
CA ILE A 49 -2.55 7.84 4.75
C ILE A 49 -3.79 7.66 5.61
N ILE A 50 -4.08 8.65 6.45
CA ILE A 50 -5.33 8.83 7.16
C ILE A 50 -6.10 9.93 6.45
N LEU A 51 -7.32 9.66 6.01
CA LEU A 51 -8.07 10.52 5.09
C LEU A 51 -9.51 10.73 5.55
N ASP A 52 -9.95 11.98 5.71
CA ASP A 52 -11.36 12.29 5.83
C ASP A 52 -12.07 12.13 4.47
N ILE A 53 -13.28 11.57 4.51
CA ILE A 53 -14.19 11.49 3.37
C ILE A 53 -14.63 12.88 2.92
N TRP A 54 -14.90 13.77 3.88
CA TRP A 54 -15.56 15.05 3.64
C TRP A 54 -14.60 16.22 3.75
N LEU A 55 -13.74 16.41 2.76
CA LEU A 55 -12.83 17.56 2.72
C LEU A 55 -13.58 18.82 2.25
N GLN A 56 -14.07 19.65 3.18
CA GLN A 56 -14.71 20.91 2.80
C GLN A 56 -13.69 21.89 2.22
N GLY A 57 -14.10 22.65 1.19
CA GLY A 57 -13.22 23.63 0.53
C GLY A 57 -12.17 23.02 -0.40
N SER A 58 -12.15 21.69 -0.56
CA SER A 58 -11.26 20.99 -1.48
C SER A 58 -11.88 20.83 -2.88
N ARG A 59 -11.03 20.76 -3.92
CA ARG A 59 -11.46 20.49 -5.30
C ARG A 59 -11.97 19.05 -5.47
N MET A 60 -11.43 18.13 -4.68
CA MET A 60 -11.73 16.71 -4.72
C MET A 60 -12.22 16.25 -3.33
N ASP A 61 -13.20 15.34 -3.32
CA ASP A 61 -13.63 14.69 -2.09
C ASP A 61 -12.60 13.63 -1.64
N GLY A 62 -12.74 13.12 -0.41
CA GLY A 62 -11.82 12.09 0.10
C GLY A 62 -11.84 10.79 -0.71
N ILE A 63 -12.96 10.46 -1.36
CA ILE A 63 -13.07 9.26 -2.19
C ILE A 63 -12.28 9.43 -3.50
N GLU A 64 -12.31 10.61 -4.10
CA GLU A 64 -11.55 10.97 -5.28
C GLU A 64 -10.04 11.02 -4.98
N VAL A 65 -9.65 11.54 -3.81
CA VAL A 65 -8.26 11.47 -3.32
C VAL A 65 -7.83 10.02 -3.16
N LEU A 66 -8.65 9.17 -2.54
CA LEU A 66 -8.38 7.73 -2.43
C LEU A 66 -8.13 7.10 -3.81
N LYS A 67 -9.02 7.36 -4.78
CA LYS A 67 -8.87 6.83 -6.15
C LYS A 67 -7.57 7.29 -6.80
N ALA A 68 -7.22 8.58 -6.66
CA ALA A 68 -6.01 9.14 -7.23
C ALA A 68 -4.76 8.47 -6.61
N VAL A 69 -4.70 8.39 -5.28
CA VAL A 69 -3.61 7.73 -4.56
C VAL A 69 -3.51 6.27 -4.98
N LYS A 70 -4.62 5.54 -5.07
CA LYS A 70 -4.60 4.11 -5.43
C LYS A 70 -4.23 3.84 -6.87
N ARG A 71 -4.54 4.77 -7.78
CA ARG A 71 -4.13 4.69 -9.18
C ARG A 71 -2.62 4.87 -9.32
N ASP A 72 -2.06 5.85 -8.62
CA ASP A 72 -0.67 6.26 -8.81
C ASP A 72 0.29 5.48 -7.88
N ASN A 73 -0.18 5.09 -6.68
CA ASN A 73 0.54 4.39 -5.63
C ASN A 73 -0.33 3.33 -4.92
N ALA A 74 -0.68 2.25 -5.63
CA ALA A 74 -1.61 1.22 -5.16
C ALA A 74 -1.23 0.58 -3.80
N ASP A 75 0.06 0.51 -3.50
CA ASP A 75 0.59 -0.17 -2.31
C ASP A 75 0.42 0.63 -1.01
N ILE A 76 0.24 1.95 -1.09
CA ILE A 76 0.08 2.80 0.09
C ILE A 76 -1.28 2.49 0.73
N PRO A 77 -1.33 2.01 1.99
CA PRO A 77 -2.61 1.82 2.68
C PRO A 77 -3.24 3.18 2.97
N VAL A 78 -4.57 3.24 2.84
CA VAL A 78 -5.35 4.44 3.13
C VAL A 78 -6.43 4.04 4.13
N VAL A 79 -6.40 4.60 5.32
CA VAL A 79 -7.44 4.45 6.35
C VAL A 79 -8.34 5.67 6.27
N ILE A 80 -9.63 5.44 6.19
CA ILE A 80 -10.61 6.52 6.10
C ILE A 80 -11.15 6.86 7.48
N ILE A 81 -11.32 8.14 7.77
CA ILE A 81 -11.99 8.63 8.96
C ILE A 81 -13.27 9.39 8.56
N SER A 82 -14.37 9.20 9.27
CA SER A 82 -15.55 10.06 9.07
C SER A 82 -16.48 10.08 10.28
N GLY A 83 -17.06 11.26 10.58
CA GLY A 83 -18.09 11.42 11.61
C GLY A 83 -19.53 11.29 11.10
N HIS A 84 -19.72 11.17 9.78
CA HIS A 84 -21.04 10.88 9.21
C HIS A 84 -21.18 9.36 9.12
N GLY A 85 -21.85 8.77 10.12
CA GLY A 85 -22.05 7.32 10.33
C GLY A 85 -22.84 6.58 9.24
N ASN A 86 -22.58 6.86 7.97
CA ASN A 86 -23.16 6.15 6.85
C ASN A 86 -22.24 4.97 6.45
N ILE A 87 -22.59 3.79 6.95
CA ILE A 87 -21.93 2.52 6.65
C ILE A 87 -21.81 2.30 5.12
N GLU A 88 -22.74 2.80 4.32
CA GLU A 88 -22.70 2.65 2.86
C GLU A 88 -21.46 3.32 2.25
N ILE A 89 -21.07 4.48 2.78
CA ILE A 89 -19.89 5.22 2.31
C ILE A 89 -18.62 4.46 2.71
N ALA A 90 -18.56 3.95 3.94
CA ALA A 90 -17.44 3.13 4.39
C ALA A 90 -17.27 1.88 3.50
N VAL A 91 -18.36 1.19 3.18
CA VAL A 91 -18.34 0.03 2.28
C VAL A 91 -17.90 0.44 0.86
N ALA A 92 -18.36 1.59 0.36
CA ALA A 92 -17.96 2.09 -0.95
C ALA A 92 -16.45 2.41 -1.00
N ALA A 93 -15.91 3.01 0.06
CA ALA A 93 -14.48 3.28 0.20
C ALA A 93 -13.62 2.02 0.20
N ILE A 94 -14.00 1.00 0.98
CA ILE A 94 -13.29 -0.28 1.01
C ILE A 94 -13.29 -0.93 -0.39
N LYS A 95 -14.44 -0.90 -1.09
CA LYS A 95 -14.54 -1.39 -2.48
C LYS A 95 -13.62 -0.63 -3.45
N GLN A 96 -13.29 0.61 -3.15
CA GLN A 96 -12.38 1.43 -3.95
C GLN A 96 -10.90 1.31 -3.54
N GLY A 97 -10.60 0.46 -2.55
CA GLY A 97 -9.23 0.12 -2.17
C GLY A 97 -8.75 0.75 -0.87
N ALA A 98 -9.62 1.42 -0.09
CA ALA A 98 -9.29 1.76 1.28
C ALA A 98 -8.94 0.50 2.08
N TYR A 99 -7.99 0.63 3.00
CA TYR A 99 -7.53 -0.46 3.85
C TYR A 99 -8.56 -0.76 4.95
N ASP A 100 -8.99 0.29 5.65
CA ASP A 100 -9.97 0.21 6.72
C ASP A 100 -10.67 1.57 6.92
N PHE A 101 -11.67 1.60 7.80
CA PHE A 101 -12.45 2.78 8.16
C PHE A 101 -12.54 2.96 9.68
N VAL A 102 -12.52 4.21 10.14
CA VAL A 102 -12.67 4.60 11.54
C VAL A 102 -13.76 5.68 11.64
N GLU A 103 -14.75 5.46 12.48
CA GLU A 103 -15.85 6.41 12.69
C GLU A 103 -15.47 7.46 13.75
N LYS A 104 -15.75 8.75 13.49
CA LYS A 104 -15.68 9.80 14.53
C LYS A 104 -16.99 9.75 15.35
N PRO A 105 -16.94 9.84 16.70
CA PRO A 105 -15.74 9.97 17.54
C PRO A 105 -15.02 8.63 17.71
N PHE A 106 -13.71 8.63 17.47
CA PHE A 106 -12.86 7.46 17.67
C PHE A 106 -12.18 7.50 19.03
N ASN A 107 -11.89 6.34 19.59
CA ASN A 107 -10.96 6.24 20.72
C ASN A 107 -9.53 6.02 20.22
N THR A 108 -8.55 6.43 21.03
CA THR A 108 -7.12 6.33 20.71
C THR A 108 -6.71 4.89 20.40
N ASP A 109 -7.14 3.93 21.22
CA ASP A 109 -6.78 2.52 21.09
C ASP A 109 -7.22 1.92 19.74
N GLN A 110 -8.44 2.25 19.29
CA GLN A 110 -9.00 1.80 18.02
C GLN A 110 -8.21 2.36 16.85
N LEU A 111 -7.89 3.66 16.88
CA LEU A 111 -7.07 4.29 15.85
C LEU A 111 -5.70 3.61 15.77
N LEU A 112 -5.02 3.42 16.90
CA LEU A 112 -3.70 2.79 16.96
C LEU A 112 -3.71 1.34 16.48
N VAL A 113 -4.74 0.56 16.81
CA VAL A 113 -4.91 -0.82 16.31
C VAL A 113 -5.04 -0.84 14.79
N VAL A 114 -5.88 0.04 14.22
CA VAL A 114 -6.09 0.10 12.76
C VAL A 114 -4.81 0.56 12.05
N VAL A 115 -4.16 1.61 12.56
CA VAL A 115 -2.88 2.15 12.04
C VAL A 115 -1.78 1.09 12.08
N GLY A 116 -1.61 0.41 13.22
CA GLY A 116 -0.59 -0.63 13.38
C GLY A 116 -0.79 -1.80 12.41
N ARG A 117 -2.03 -2.25 12.22
CA ARG A 117 -2.37 -3.30 11.24
C ARG A 117 -2.11 -2.85 9.81
N ALA A 118 -2.44 -1.60 9.47
CA ALA A 118 -2.23 -1.05 8.13
C ALA A 118 -0.74 -0.93 7.78
N ILE A 119 0.06 -0.42 8.71
CA ILE A 119 1.53 -0.29 8.55
C ILE A 119 2.17 -1.66 8.42
N GLU A 120 1.82 -2.61 9.29
CA GLU A 120 2.39 -3.96 9.23
C GLU A 120 2.03 -4.68 7.92
N ALA A 121 0.79 -4.53 7.45
CA ALA A 121 0.38 -5.08 6.16
C ALA A 121 1.17 -4.46 4.99
N ASN A 122 1.43 -3.15 5.01
CA ASN A 122 2.28 -2.51 4.01
C ASN A 122 3.73 -3.02 4.07
N ARG A 123 4.31 -3.10 5.28
CA ARG A 123 5.66 -3.61 5.51
C ARG A 123 5.83 -5.01 4.93
N LEU A 124 4.91 -5.93 5.27
CA LEU A 124 4.93 -7.32 4.79
C LEU A 124 4.77 -7.40 3.26
N ARG A 125 3.92 -6.56 2.65
CA ARG A 125 3.78 -6.51 1.19
C ARG A 125 5.07 -6.06 0.50
N ARG A 126 5.70 -5.00 1.01
CA ARG A 126 6.98 -4.50 0.48
C ARG A 126 8.10 -5.52 0.63
N GLU A 127 8.17 -6.18 1.79
CA GLU A 127 9.13 -7.25 2.05
C GLU A 127 8.92 -8.43 1.09
N ASN A 128 7.67 -8.87 0.88
CA ASN A 128 7.36 -9.94 -0.06
C ASN A 128 7.72 -9.57 -1.50
N ALA A 129 7.41 -8.34 -1.94
CA ALA A 129 7.78 -7.85 -3.26
C ALA A 129 9.30 -7.83 -3.46
N ALA A 130 10.05 -7.37 -2.46
CA ALA A 130 11.51 -7.34 -2.50
C ALA A 130 12.12 -8.75 -2.55
N LEU A 131 11.58 -9.70 -1.78
CA LEU A 131 12.02 -11.11 -1.80
C LEU A 131 11.76 -11.75 -3.16
N ARG A 132 10.56 -11.58 -3.71
CA ARG A 132 10.22 -12.10 -5.06
C ARG A 132 11.09 -11.51 -6.16
N ALA A 133 11.43 -10.22 -6.05
CA ALA A 133 12.32 -9.58 -7.01
C ALA A 133 13.74 -10.17 -6.96
N ARG A 134 14.24 -10.51 -5.77
CA ARG A 134 15.54 -11.20 -5.62
C ARG A 134 15.52 -12.60 -6.20
N GLU A 135 14.51 -13.39 -5.90
CA GLU A 135 14.36 -14.75 -6.47
C GLU A 135 14.25 -14.72 -7.99
N ALA A 136 13.52 -13.74 -8.56
CA ALA A 136 13.41 -13.58 -10.01
C ALA A 136 14.74 -13.20 -10.67
N ALA A 137 15.55 -12.36 -10.03
CA ALA A 137 16.88 -12.00 -10.51
C ALA A 137 17.87 -13.18 -10.46
N GLU A 138 17.78 -14.03 -9.45
CA GLU A 138 18.61 -15.26 -9.35
C GLU A 138 18.18 -16.34 -10.34
N ALA A 139 16.91 -16.34 -10.77
CA ALA A 139 16.35 -17.30 -11.71
C ALA A 139 16.59 -16.95 -13.20
N GLU A 140 17.24 -15.83 -13.51
CA GLU A 140 17.49 -15.44 -14.91
C GLU A 140 18.55 -16.34 -15.55
N MET A 141 18.11 -17.22 -16.46
CA MET A 141 19.01 -18.11 -17.20
C MET A 141 19.86 -17.30 -18.19
N ILE A 142 21.14 -17.11 -17.87
CA ILE A 142 22.09 -16.32 -18.67
C ILE A 142 22.49 -17.10 -19.93
N GLY A 143 22.43 -16.44 -21.10
CA GLY A 143 23.04 -16.91 -22.35
C GLY A 143 22.06 -17.01 -23.53
N GLY A 144 22.55 -16.69 -24.73
CA GLY A 144 21.77 -16.68 -25.99
C GLY A 144 22.12 -17.82 -26.96
N SER A 145 22.77 -18.89 -26.47
CA SER A 145 23.16 -20.01 -27.33
C SER A 145 21.93 -20.78 -27.84
N THR A 146 22.07 -21.45 -28.98
CA THR A 146 21.00 -22.30 -29.54
C THR A 146 20.57 -23.40 -28.58
N ALA A 147 21.50 -23.94 -27.78
CA ALA A 147 21.21 -24.93 -26.74
C ALA A 147 20.34 -24.35 -25.60
N ILE A 148 20.65 -23.13 -25.12
CA ILE A 148 19.87 -22.44 -24.09
C ILE A 148 18.48 -22.06 -24.61
N THR A 149 18.38 -21.54 -25.84
CA THR A 149 17.08 -21.22 -26.46
C THR A 149 16.20 -22.47 -26.63
N ALA A 150 16.79 -23.60 -27.02
CA ALA A 150 16.08 -24.87 -27.11
C ALA A 150 15.65 -25.40 -25.73
N LEU A 151 16.50 -25.25 -24.71
CA LEU A 151 16.18 -25.61 -23.32
C LEU A 151 15.02 -24.77 -22.78
N ASN A 152 15.07 -23.44 -22.93
CA ASN A 152 14.01 -22.51 -22.53
C ASN A 152 12.67 -22.87 -23.18
N THR A 153 12.68 -23.21 -24.47
CA THR A 153 11.46 -23.65 -25.18
C THR A 153 10.87 -24.92 -24.58
N ARG A 154 11.70 -25.88 -24.15
CA ARG A 154 11.23 -27.11 -23.47
C ARG A 154 10.71 -26.80 -22.06
N ILE A 155 11.42 -25.97 -21.30
CA ILE A 155 10.98 -25.53 -19.96
C ILE A 155 9.58 -24.91 -20.04
N HIS A 156 9.34 -23.95 -20.95
CA HIS A 156 8.03 -23.30 -21.11
C HIS A 156 6.91 -24.28 -21.47
N ARG A 157 7.23 -25.36 -22.20
CA ARG A 157 6.25 -26.40 -22.55
C ARG A 157 5.92 -27.29 -21.37
N VAL A 158 6.93 -27.70 -20.61
CA VAL A 158 6.78 -28.64 -19.49
C VAL A 158 6.25 -27.95 -18.23
N ALA A 159 6.57 -26.67 -18.02
CA ALA A 159 6.10 -25.86 -16.87
C ALA A 159 4.57 -25.73 -16.81
N LYS A 160 3.86 -25.90 -17.93
CA LYS A 160 2.39 -25.91 -17.98
C LYS A 160 1.76 -27.23 -17.51
N THR A 161 2.58 -28.23 -17.18
CA THR A 161 2.13 -29.56 -16.79
C THR A 161 2.41 -29.82 -15.32
N GLN A 162 1.57 -30.63 -14.67
CA GLN A 162 1.80 -31.10 -13.29
C GLN A 162 2.64 -32.39 -13.25
N SER A 163 3.39 -32.69 -14.32
CA SER A 163 4.16 -33.93 -14.44
C SER A 163 5.53 -33.80 -13.76
N ARG A 164 6.06 -34.91 -13.24
CA ARG A 164 7.42 -34.95 -12.68
C ARG A 164 8.44 -34.73 -13.80
N VAL A 165 9.46 -33.91 -13.53
CA VAL A 165 10.52 -33.58 -14.49
C VAL A 165 11.86 -34.06 -13.96
N LEU A 166 12.65 -34.69 -14.83
CA LEU A 166 14.04 -35.05 -14.55
C LEU A 166 14.96 -34.07 -15.29
N LEU A 167 15.78 -33.34 -14.55
CA LEU A 167 16.87 -32.52 -15.09
C LEU A 167 18.15 -33.35 -15.09
N SER A 168 18.91 -33.34 -16.18
CA SER A 168 20.17 -34.07 -16.29
C SER A 168 21.22 -33.23 -17.01
N GLY A 169 22.45 -33.26 -16.49
CA GLY A 169 23.57 -32.48 -16.99
C GLY A 169 24.85 -32.77 -16.20
N PRO A 170 26.02 -32.38 -16.72
CA PRO A 170 27.29 -32.48 -16.00
C PRO A 170 27.31 -31.55 -14.77
N PRO A 171 28.21 -31.79 -13.80
CA PRO A 171 28.33 -30.92 -12.62
C PRO A 171 28.56 -29.46 -13.00
N GLY A 172 27.80 -28.54 -12.37
CA GLY A 172 27.89 -27.09 -12.62
C GLY A 172 27.16 -26.59 -13.86
N SER A 173 26.29 -27.39 -14.48
CA SER A 173 25.53 -26.98 -15.69
C SER A 173 24.29 -26.12 -15.43
N GLY A 174 23.96 -25.82 -14.17
CA GLY A 174 22.83 -24.99 -13.73
C GLY A 174 23.20 -24.25 -12.46
#